data_AF-A0A5J5AFY7-F1
#
_entry.id   AF-A0A5J5AFY7-F1
#
_cell.length_a   1.000
_cell.length_b   1.000
_cell.length_c   1.000
_cell.angle_alpha   90.00
_cell.angle_beta   90.00
_cell.angle_gamma   90.00
#
_symmetry.space_group_name_H-M   'P 1'
#
loop_
_entity.id
_entity.type
_entity.pdbx_description
1 polymer ?
#
loop_
_entity_poly.entity_id
_entity_poly.type
_entity_poly.pdbx_seq_one_letter_code
_entity_poly.pdbx_strand_id
1 'polypeptide(L)'
;MELKEVKLREGYYVMDPKKAVDMVDENTICVAVILGSTLTREFENVKLLNDLLAEKNKKTGLEPSIIHFNSKFVHENTKHGYRKVIRNCMESAKRLREGLEKTGRFDIISKDKGIPLVAFSIKDKNSLTFELSKALRHNGRTVPAYTMPANVEHMTVLQVVVREDLRRNLIEKLVSHIKSALSELTEAPFIPRISFTVEVKPSESGDDKEALHTPQTSIQGEQDKTEIS
;
A
#
# COMPACT_ATOMS: atom_id res chain seq x y z
N MET A 1 -14.79 25.70 4.11
CA MET A 1 -13.57 25.20 3.42
C MET A 1 -13.94 23.88 2.80
N GLU A 2 -13.86 23.76 1.48
CA GLU A 2 -14.18 22.54 0.74
C GLU A 2 -12.88 21.92 0.21
N LEU A 3 -12.71 20.61 0.34
CA LEU A 3 -11.56 19.89 -0.17
C LEU A 3 -11.84 19.39 -1.59
N LYS A 4 -11.09 19.88 -2.56
CA LYS A 4 -11.13 19.43 -3.96
C LYS A 4 -9.92 18.56 -4.25
N GLU A 5 -10.14 17.27 -4.51
CA GLU A 5 -9.06 16.31 -4.76
C GLU A 5 -8.91 16.00 -6.25
N VAL A 6 -7.67 16.03 -6.74
CA VAL A 6 -7.37 15.57 -8.10
C VAL A 6 -7.35 14.05 -8.11
N LYS A 7 -8.33 13.48 -8.83
CA LYS A 7 -8.45 12.04 -9.04
C LYS A 7 -7.19 11.45 -9.69
N LEU A 8 -6.64 10.40 -9.06
CA LEU A 8 -5.53 9.62 -9.61
C LEU A 8 -5.98 8.79 -10.82
N ARG A 9 -5.00 8.33 -11.61
CA ARG A 9 -5.22 7.41 -12.73
C ARG A 9 -4.13 6.36 -12.76
N GLU A 10 -4.43 5.22 -13.36
CA GLU A 10 -3.46 4.14 -13.51
C GLU A 10 -2.19 4.62 -14.24
N GLY A 11 -1.02 4.20 -13.77
CA GLY A 11 0.28 4.69 -14.25
C GLY A 11 0.64 6.14 -13.87
N TYR A 12 -0.24 6.86 -13.14
CA TYR A 12 0.01 8.23 -12.69
C TYR A 12 -0.61 8.49 -11.31
N TYR A 13 0.16 8.20 -10.27
CA TYR A 13 -0.31 8.15 -8.87
C TYR A 13 0.10 9.37 -8.02
N VAL A 14 0.25 10.52 -8.67
CA VAL A 14 0.50 11.83 -8.04
C VAL A 14 -0.47 12.86 -8.61
N MET A 15 -0.64 14.00 -7.94
CA MET A 15 -1.47 15.08 -8.48
C MET A 15 -0.99 15.54 -9.86
N ASP A 16 -1.90 15.57 -10.84
CA ASP A 16 -1.64 16.17 -12.15
C ASP A 16 -1.74 17.70 -12.05
N PRO A 17 -0.66 18.46 -12.28
CA PRO A 17 -0.66 19.91 -12.13
C PRO A 17 -1.69 20.63 -12.99
N LYS A 18 -2.00 20.11 -14.19
CA LYS A 18 -2.98 20.75 -15.08
C LYS A 18 -4.38 20.63 -14.52
N LYS A 19 -4.78 19.42 -14.11
CA LYS A 19 -6.08 19.18 -13.49
C LYS A 19 -6.24 19.98 -12.19
N ALA A 20 -5.17 20.07 -11.39
CA ALA A 20 -5.18 20.89 -10.18
C ALA A 20 -5.48 22.36 -10.49
N VAL A 21 -4.81 22.92 -11.50
CA VAL A 21 -5.02 24.30 -11.97
C VAL A 21 -6.44 24.49 -12.51
N ASP A 22 -6.98 23.52 -13.25
CA ASP A 22 -8.36 23.59 -13.77
C ASP A 22 -9.40 23.68 -12.65
N MET A 23 -9.16 23.02 -11.51
CA MET A 23 -10.07 23.02 -10.34
C MET A 23 -10.02 24.31 -9.50
N VAL A 24 -9.02 25.18 -9.72
CA VAL A 24 -8.88 26.46 -9.01
C VAL A 24 -9.96 27.45 -9.46
N ASP A 25 -10.65 28.03 -8.48
CA ASP A 25 -11.66 29.08 -8.65
C ASP A 25 -11.48 30.20 -7.60
N GLU A 26 -12.37 31.18 -7.61
CA GLU A 26 -12.39 32.32 -6.68
C GLU A 26 -12.49 31.93 -5.20
N ASN A 27 -12.96 30.72 -4.91
CA ASN A 27 -13.10 30.20 -3.55
C ASN A 27 -11.86 29.38 -3.11
N THR A 28 -10.86 29.26 -3.97
CA THR A 28 -9.67 28.44 -3.71
C THR A 28 -8.63 29.20 -2.89
N ILE A 29 -8.48 28.80 -1.63
CA ILE A 29 -7.53 29.43 -0.68
C ILE A 29 -6.08 29.04 -0.98
N CYS A 30 -5.84 27.76 -1.28
CA CYS A 30 -4.51 27.25 -1.55
C CYS A 30 -4.54 25.96 -2.39
N VAL A 31 -3.41 25.65 -3.01
CA VAL A 31 -3.15 24.34 -3.63
C VAL A 31 -2.11 23.63 -2.77
N ALA A 32 -2.49 22.49 -2.18
CA ALA A 32 -1.61 21.66 -1.38
C ALA A 32 -0.84 20.68 -2.27
N VAL A 33 0.48 20.63 -2.11
CA VAL A 33 1.37 19.78 -2.90
C VAL A 33 2.12 18.82 -1.99
N ILE A 34 2.21 17.56 -2.39
CA ILE A 34 2.85 16.51 -1.59
C ILE A 34 4.25 16.24 -2.12
N LEU A 35 5.24 16.56 -1.30
CA LEU A 35 6.63 16.21 -1.56
C LEU A 35 6.96 14.89 -0.87
N GLY A 36 6.66 13.80 -1.58
CA GLY A 36 6.88 12.43 -1.12
C GLY A 36 5.57 11.74 -0.79
N SER A 37 4.76 11.43 -1.81
CA SER A 37 3.46 10.77 -1.69
C SER A 37 3.50 9.58 -0.75
N THR A 38 2.55 9.43 0.16
CA THR A 38 2.51 8.24 1.04
C THR A 38 2.28 6.95 0.26
N LEU A 39 1.78 7.01 -0.98
CA LEU A 39 1.40 5.85 -1.79
C LEU A 39 2.51 5.40 -2.75
N THR A 40 3.17 6.33 -3.43
CA THR A 40 4.26 6.00 -4.39
C THR A 40 5.59 6.64 -4.05
N ARG A 41 5.60 7.52 -3.03
CA ARG A 41 6.74 8.32 -2.56
C ARG A 41 7.39 9.19 -3.64
N GLU A 42 6.64 9.44 -4.69
CA GLU A 42 6.99 10.40 -5.72
C GLU A 42 6.83 11.83 -5.20
N PHE A 43 7.61 12.73 -5.79
CA PHE A 43 7.45 14.16 -5.62
C PHE A 43 6.49 14.68 -6.69
N GLU A 44 5.47 15.41 -6.26
CA GLU A 44 4.65 16.17 -7.19
C GLU A 44 5.45 17.29 -7.87
N ASN A 45 5.07 17.63 -9.10
CA ASN A 45 5.80 18.60 -9.90
C ASN A 45 5.42 20.04 -9.51
N VAL A 46 5.95 20.49 -8.37
CA VAL A 46 5.76 21.83 -7.82
C VAL A 46 6.08 22.91 -8.83
N LYS A 47 7.18 22.75 -9.59
CA LYS A 47 7.61 23.76 -10.56
C LYS A 47 6.56 23.94 -11.65
N LEU A 48 6.12 22.84 -12.27
CA LEU A 48 5.12 22.91 -13.32
C LEU A 48 3.80 23.48 -12.80
N LEU A 49 3.37 23.09 -11.59
CA LEU A 49 2.18 23.65 -10.96
C LEU A 49 2.31 25.17 -10.77
N ASN A 50 3.42 25.63 -10.22
CA ASN A 50 3.68 27.05 -10.00
C ASN A 50 3.65 27.84 -11.32
N ASP A 51 4.29 27.32 -12.36
CA ASP A 51 4.31 27.98 -13.67
C ASP A 51 2.89 28.09 -14.26
N LEU A 52 2.08 27.03 -14.18
CA LEU A 52 0.69 27.01 -14.67
C LEU A 52 -0.24 27.91 -13.85
N LEU A 53 -0.10 27.94 -12.52
CA LEU A 53 -0.86 28.84 -11.67
C LEU A 53 -0.50 30.29 -11.99
N ALA A 54 0.79 30.62 -12.17
CA ALA A 54 1.20 31.97 -12.55
C ALA A 54 0.58 32.40 -13.89
N GLU A 55 0.46 31.50 -14.87
CA GLU A 55 -0.23 31.79 -16.13
C GLU A 55 -1.75 31.99 -15.96
N LYS A 56 -2.42 31.17 -15.13
CA LYS A 56 -3.85 31.33 -14.84
C LYS A 56 -4.12 32.63 -14.10
N ASN A 57 -3.32 32.93 -13.08
CA ASN A 57 -3.42 34.14 -12.26
C ASN A 57 -3.32 35.41 -13.11
N LYS A 58 -2.43 35.45 -14.12
CA LYS A 58 -2.33 36.57 -15.07
C LYS A 58 -3.62 36.80 -15.87
N LYS A 59 -4.42 35.76 -16.11
CA LYS A 59 -5.66 35.83 -16.91
C LYS A 59 -6.88 36.12 -16.05
N THR A 60 -6.93 35.58 -14.84
CA THR A 60 -8.13 35.60 -13.98
C THR A 60 -8.02 36.55 -12.79
N GLY A 61 -6.81 37.02 -12.45
CA GLY A 61 -6.55 37.81 -11.25
C GLY A 61 -6.63 37.01 -9.94
N LEU A 62 -6.76 35.68 -10.01
CA LEU A 62 -6.74 34.80 -8.83
C LEU A 62 -5.31 34.70 -8.28
N GLU A 63 -5.13 34.57 -6.96
CA GLU A 63 -3.80 34.42 -6.34
C GLU A 63 -3.78 33.35 -5.21
N PRO A 64 -4.10 32.08 -5.50
CA PRO A 64 -4.03 31.02 -4.50
C PRO A 64 -2.57 30.73 -4.12
N SER A 65 -2.33 30.52 -2.81
CA SER A 65 -1.00 30.14 -2.30
C SER A 65 -0.70 28.65 -2.50
N ILE A 66 0.57 28.27 -2.68
CA ILE A 66 0.99 26.87 -2.71
C ILE A 66 1.52 26.47 -1.33
N ILE A 67 0.98 25.39 -0.76
CA ILE A 67 1.43 24.84 0.53
C ILE A 67 2.07 23.46 0.30
N HIS A 68 3.28 23.25 0.83
CA HIS A 68 4.00 21.98 0.71
C HIS A 68 3.84 21.11 1.95
N PHE A 69 3.46 19.85 1.76
CA PHE A 69 3.44 18.85 2.82
C PHE A 69 4.60 17.86 2.63
N ASN A 70 5.53 17.85 3.58
CA ASN A 70 6.67 16.94 3.59
C ASN A 70 6.31 15.67 4.37
N SER A 71 6.41 14.52 3.70
CA SER A 71 6.40 13.22 4.37
C SER A 71 7.72 13.05 5.14
N LYS A 72 7.66 12.98 6.48
CA LYS A 72 8.79 12.97 7.44
C LYS A 72 10.03 12.21 6.94
N PHE A 73 11.06 12.94 6.52
CA PHE A 73 12.44 12.47 6.39
C PHE A 73 13.43 13.60 6.66
N VAL A 74 13.62 13.97 7.93
CA VAL A 74 14.75 14.82 8.32
C VAL A 74 15.38 14.23 9.58
N HIS A 75 16.55 13.62 9.43
CA HIS A 75 17.46 13.32 10.53
C HIS A 75 18.72 14.17 10.37
N GLU A 76 19.19 14.66 11.51
CA GLU A 76 20.20 15.68 11.68
C GLU A 76 21.59 15.12 11.34
N ASN A 77 22.10 15.43 10.14
CA ASN A 77 23.47 15.11 9.72
C ASN A 77 23.95 16.16 8.71
N THR A 78 25.27 16.40 8.66
CA THR A 78 25.89 17.35 7.71
C THR A 78 25.51 17.00 6.26
N LYS A 79 25.30 18.03 5.41
CA LYS A 79 24.80 17.89 4.03
C LYS A 79 25.52 16.81 3.21
N HIS A 80 26.84 16.64 3.41
CA HIS A 80 27.65 15.66 2.69
C HIS A 80 27.38 14.21 3.14
N GLY A 81 27.28 13.97 4.46
CA GLY A 81 26.95 12.67 5.02
C GLY A 81 25.56 12.21 4.58
N TYR A 82 24.58 13.12 4.66
CA TYR A 82 23.22 12.84 4.22
C TYR A 82 23.15 12.46 2.73
N ARG A 83 23.88 13.20 1.86
CA ARG A 83 23.95 12.89 0.42
C ARG A 83 24.49 11.48 0.16
N LYS A 84 25.50 11.05 0.93
CA LYS A 84 26.08 9.70 0.80
C LYS A 84 25.09 8.62 1.21
N VAL A 85 24.43 8.79 2.35
CA VAL A 85 23.42 7.84 2.87
C VAL A 85 22.26 7.71 1.89
N ILE A 86 21.67 8.82 1.45
CA ILE A 86 20.57 8.79 0.48
C ILE A 86 20.99 8.14 -0.84
N ARG A 87 22.19 8.44 -1.36
CA ARG A 87 22.68 7.77 -2.57
C ARG A 87 22.76 6.25 -2.39
N ASN A 88 23.25 5.78 -1.25
CA ASN A 88 23.31 4.35 -0.96
C ASN A 88 21.91 3.73 -0.86
N CYS A 89 20.96 4.40 -0.19
CA CYS A 89 19.58 3.94 -0.12
C CYS A 89 18.91 3.88 -1.50
N MET A 90 19.13 4.87 -2.36
CA MET A 90 18.60 4.88 -3.74
C MET A 90 19.17 3.73 -4.56
N GLU A 91 20.47 3.47 -4.46
CA GLU A 91 21.12 2.35 -5.14
C GLU A 91 20.61 0.99 -4.60
N SER A 92 20.38 0.88 -3.30
CA SER A 92 19.73 -0.28 -2.69
C SER A 92 18.28 -0.46 -3.19
N ALA A 93 17.50 0.61 -3.29
CA ALA A 93 16.14 0.57 -3.85
C ALA A 93 16.14 0.10 -5.31
N LYS A 94 17.10 0.58 -6.11
CA LYS A 94 17.30 0.12 -7.49
C LYS A 94 17.56 -1.38 -7.56
N ARG A 95 18.42 -1.92 -6.70
CA ARG A 95 18.70 -3.37 -6.65
C ARG A 95 17.48 -4.19 -6.25
N LEU A 96 16.68 -3.68 -5.30
CA LEU A 96 15.43 -4.33 -4.91
C LEU A 96 14.43 -4.36 -6.06
N ARG A 97 14.26 -3.22 -6.76
CA ARG A 97 13.44 -3.13 -7.97
C ARG A 97 13.86 -4.17 -9.00
N GLU A 98 15.14 -4.15 -9.41
CA GLU A 98 15.67 -5.07 -10.41
C GLU A 98 15.49 -6.54 -9.98
N GLY A 99 15.67 -6.84 -8.69
CA GLY A 99 15.46 -8.18 -8.15
C GLY A 99 14.01 -8.64 -8.26
N LEU A 100 13.05 -7.76 -7.99
CA LEU A 100 11.62 -8.05 -8.14
C LEU A 100 11.22 -8.16 -9.62
N GLU A 101 11.68 -7.27 -10.48
CA GLU A 101 11.42 -7.30 -11.93
C GLU A 101 11.93 -8.60 -12.57
N LYS A 102 13.13 -9.06 -12.20
CA LYS A 102 13.72 -10.32 -12.67
C LYS A 102 12.89 -11.56 -12.34
N THR A 103 11.99 -11.48 -11.36
CA THR A 103 11.08 -12.60 -11.07
C THR A 103 9.99 -12.76 -12.14
N GLY A 104 9.67 -11.69 -12.88
CA GLY A 104 8.56 -11.66 -13.83
C GLY A 104 7.17 -11.75 -13.20
N ARG A 105 7.05 -11.72 -11.86
CA ARG A 105 5.79 -11.91 -11.12
C ARG A 105 5.16 -10.62 -10.60
N PHE A 106 5.87 -9.49 -10.67
CA PHE A 106 5.43 -8.24 -10.06
C PHE A 106 5.45 -7.08 -11.07
N ASP A 107 4.52 -6.15 -10.90
CA ASP A 107 4.54 -4.84 -11.56
C ASP A 107 5.06 -3.80 -10.58
N ILE A 108 6.07 -3.02 -10.99
CA ILE A 108 6.62 -1.97 -10.15
C ILE A 108 5.87 -0.66 -10.40
N ILE A 109 5.27 -0.15 -9.33
CA ILE A 109 4.39 1.02 -9.33
C ILE A 109 5.16 2.31 -9.02
N SER A 110 6.14 2.24 -8.12
CA SER A 110 6.99 3.39 -7.77
C SER A 110 7.94 3.79 -8.91
N LYS A 111 8.27 5.08 -9.03
CA LYS A 111 9.31 5.59 -9.96
C LYS A 111 10.73 5.49 -9.40
N ASP A 112 11.73 5.68 -10.26
CA ASP A 112 13.16 5.65 -9.90
C ASP A 112 13.64 6.88 -9.12
N LYS A 113 12.93 8.00 -9.25
CA LYS A 113 13.25 9.27 -8.59
C LYS A 113 12.25 9.52 -7.47
N GLY A 114 12.75 9.85 -6.29
CA GLY A 114 11.90 10.08 -5.11
C GLY A 114 12.59 9.64 -3.83
N ILE A 115 11.78 9.25 -2.85
CA ILE A 115 12.26 8.63 -1.62
C ILE A 115 12.70 7.19 -1.94
N PRO A 116 13.78 6.67 -1.32
CA PRO A 116 14.26 5.30 -1.54
C PRO A 116 13.25 4.26 -1.03
N LEU A 117 12.37 3.82 -1.93
CA LEU A 117 11.31 2.84 -1.70
C LEU A 117 10.99 2.12 -3.02
N VAL A 118 10.52 0.89 -2.91
CA VAL A 118 9.90 0.15 -4.01
C VAL A 118 8.46 -0.20 -3.64
N ALA A 119 7.50 0.32 -4.40
CA ALA A 119 6.09 -0.07 -4.37
C ALA A 119 5.79 -0.99 -5.56
N PHE A 120 5.13 -2.11 -5.32
CA PHE A 120 4.88 -3.12 -6.36
C PHE A 120 3.58 -3.91 -6.09
N SER A 121 2.98 -4.44 -7.16
CA SER A 121 1.79 -5.32 -7.12
C SER A 121 2.11 -6.70 -7.72
N ILE A 122 1.29 -7.70 -7.42
CA ILE A 122 1.42 -9.05 -7.99
C ILE A 122 0.71 -9.09 -9.35
N LYS A 123 1.39 -9.56 -10.39
CA LYS A 123 0.78 -9.73 -11.73
C LYS A 123 -0.36 -10.74 -11.69
N ASP A 124 -1.47 -10.39 -12.33
CA ASP A 124 -2.66 -11.24 -12.54
C ASP A 124 -3.32 -11.82 -11.27
N LYS A 125 -2.85 -11.44 -10.06
CA LYS A 125 -3.28 -12.04 -8.78
C LYS A 125 -3.34 -11.01 -7.64
N ASN A 126 -3.99 -9.86 -7.86
CA ASN A 126 -4.14 -8.80 -6.85
C ASN A 126 -4.81 -9.27 -5.53
N SER A 127 -5.60 -10.34 -5.56
CA SER A 127 -6.26 -10.90 -4.37
C SER A 127 -5.27 -11.49 -3.35
N LEU A 128 -4.08 -11.90 -3.79
CA LEU A 128 -3.07 -12.52 -2.92
C LEU A 128 -2.17 -11.50 -2.20
N THR A 129 -2.27 -10.22 -2.51
CA THR A 129 -1.36 -9.18 -2.00
C THR A 129 -1.37 -9.09 -0.47
N PHE A 130 -2.55 -9.16 0.16
CA PHE A 130 -2.67 -9.13 1.62
C PHE A 130 -2.17 -10.43 2.27
N GLU A 131 -2.43 -11.58 1.65
CA GLU A 131 -1.92 -12.87 2.14
C GLU A 131 -0.40 -12.95 2.03
N LEU A 132 0.19 -12.41 0.95
CA LEU A 132 1.63 -12.28 0.82
C LEU A 132 2.23 -11.39 1.91
N SER A 133 1.61 -10.24 2.21
CA SER A 133 2.02 -9.37 3.32
C SER A 133 2.00 -10.12 4.67
N LYS A 134 0.96 -10.92 4.90
CA LYS A 134 0.81 -11.74 6.11
C LYS A 134 1.86 -12.85 6.20
N ALA A 135 2.11 -13.57 5.10
CA ALA A 135 3.13 -14.62 5.03
C ALA A 135 4.54 -14.07 5.27
N LEU A 136 4.85 -12.89 4.73
CA LEU A 136 6.12 -12.21 4.98
C LEU A 136 6.29 -11.81 6.45
N ARG A 137 5.19 -11.34 7.08
CA ARG A 137 5.19 -10.94 8.50
C ARG A 137 5.51 -12.10 9.43
N HIS A 138 4.98 -13.30 9.19
CA HIS A 138 5.28 -14.49 9.99
C HIS A 138 6.77 -14.87 9.95
N ASN A 139 7.46 -14.56 8.85
CA ASN A 139 8.90 -14.79 8.69
C ASN A 139 9.76 -13.60 9.14
N GLY A 140 9.22 -12.73 10.01
CA GLY A 140 9.93 -11.60 10.60
C GLY A 140 10.16 -10.42 9.65
N ARG A 141 9.51 -10.39 8.48
CA ARG A 141 9.66 -9.31 7.49
C ARG A 141 8.35 -8.53 7.32
N THR A 142 8.28 -7.33 7.86
CA THR A 142 7.10 -6.48 7.71
C THR A 142 7.10 -5.74 6.38
N VAL A 143 6.34 -6.25 5.41
CA VAL A 143 6.06 -5.55 4.14
C VAL A 143 4.58 -5.15 4.12
N PRO A 144 4.23 -3.88 4.36
CA PRO A 144 2.84 -3.44 4.36
C PRO A 144 2.20 -3.59 2.98
N ALA A 145 0.91 -3.95 2.97
CA ALA A 145 0.05 -3.93 1.79
C ALA A 145 -1.12 -2.96 2.03
N TYR A 146 -1.52 -2.23 1.01
CA TYR A 146 -2.68 -1.33 1.04
C TYR A 146 -3.38 -1.27 -0.32
N THR A 147 -4.65 -0.89 -0.29
CA THR A 147 -5.45 -0.61 -1.48
C THR A 147 -5.22 0.83 -1.94
N MET A 148 -5.10 1.05 -3.24
CA MET A 148 -4.92 2.38 -3.80
C MET A 148 -6.21 3.23 -3.68
N PRO A 149 -6.10 4.58 -3.63
CA PRO A 149 -7.25 5.48 -3.43
C PRO A 149 -8.10 5.66 -4.69
N ALA A 150 -9.05 6.59 -4.65
CA ALA A 150 -10.13 6.75 -5.63
C ALA A 150 -9.74 6.58 -7.12
N ASN A 151 -10.56 5.82 -7.86
CA ASN A 151 -10.44 5.42 -9.28
C ASN A 151 -9.34 4.41 -9.63
N VAL A 152 -8.57 3.93 -8.65
CA VAL A 152 -7.60 2.83 -8.80
C VAL A 152 -7.72 1.80 -7.67
N GLU A 153 -8.88 1.71 -7.01
CA GLU A 153 -9.13 0.88 -5.81
C GLU A 153 -9.02 -0.63 -6.07
N HIS A 154 -9.08 -1.05 -7.32
CA HIS A 154 -8.89 -2.46 -7.69
C HIS A 154 -7.42 -2.91 -7.59
N MET A 155 -6.49 -1.97 -7.36
CA MET A 155 -5.08 -2.25 -7.18
C MET A 155 -4.71 -2.35 -5.70
N THR A 156 -4.03 -3.44 -5.36
CA THR A 156 -3.40 -3.64 -4.06
C THR A 156 -1.88 -3.63 -4.26
N VAL A 157 -1.18 -2.92 -3.37
CA VAL A 157 0.25 -2.66 -3.53
C VAL A 157 1.00 -2.96 -2.24
N LEU A 158 2.17 -3.58 -2.38
CA LEU A 158 3.14 -3.79 -1.32
C LEU A 158 4.21 -2.69 -1.38
N GLN A 159 4.68 -2.25 -0.21
CA GLN A 159 5.73 -1.23 -0.11
C GLN A 159 6.91 -1.72 0.71
N VAL A 160 8.12 -1.57 0.16
CA VAL A 160 9.36 -1.72 0.92
C VAL A 160 10.07 -0.37 0.97
N VAL A 161 10.12 0.23 2.15
CA VAL A 161 10.94 1.43 2.41
C VAL A 161 12.38 0.99 2.59
N VAL A 162 13.30 1.57 1.81
CA VAL A 162 14.72 1.26 1.89
C VAL A 162 15.39 2.23 2.84
N ARG A 163 15.85 1.69 3.97
CA ARG A 163 16.60 2.41 5.01
C ARG A 163 18.09 2.08 4.90
N GLU A 164 18.92 2.84 5.61
CA GLU A 164 20.40 2.73 5.54
C GLU A 164 20.93 1.34 5.91
N ASP A 165 20.22 0.61 6.77
CA ASP A 165 20.54 -0.74 7.23
C ASP A 165 20.24 -1.83 6.19
N LEU A 166 19.44 -1.54 5.16
CA LEU A 166 19.08 -2.50 4.12
C LEU A 166 20.20 -2.67 3.07
N ARG A 167 21.21 -3.45 3.46
CA ARG A 167 22.40 -3.78 2.65
C ARG A 167 22.09 -4.80 1.55
N ARG A 168 23.00 -4.90 0.57
CA ARG A 168 22.87 -5.77 -0.63
C ARG A 168 22.46 -7.21 -0.33
N ASN A 169 23.11 -7.85 0.64
CA ASN A 169 22.80 -9.22 1.04
C ASN A 169 21.39 -9.37 1.64
N LEU A 170 20.90 -8.38 2.38
CA LEU A 170 19.54 -8.38 2.93
C LEU A 170 18.49 -8.19 1.84
N ILE A 171 18.79 -7.40 0.80
CA ILE A 171 17.95 -7.20 -0.38
C ILE A 171 17.79 -8.50 -1.15
N GLU A 172 18.89 -9.19 -1.46
CA GLU A 172 18.85 -10.47 -2.18
C GLU A 172 18.05 -11.51 -1.38
N LYS A 173 18.27 -11.60 -0.06
CA LYS A 173 17.47 -12.45 0.81
C LYS A 173 15.99 -12.02 0.82
N LEU A 174 15.68 -10.72 0.78
CA LEU A 174 14.30 -10.22 0.77
C LEU A 174 13.58 -10.63 -0.49
N VAL A 175 14.20 -10.43 -1.64
CA VAL A 175 13.65 -10.84 -2.95
C VAL A 175 13.40 -12.35 -2.96
N SER A 176 14.36 -13.14 -2.47
CA SER A 176 14.21 -14.59 -2.36
C SER A 176 13.02 -14.98 -1.48
N HIS A 177 12.87 -14.37 -0.30
CA HIS A 177 11.73 -14.65 0.60
C HIS A 177 10.39 -14.24 0.00
N ILE A 178 10.31 -13.08 -0.67
CA ILE A 178 9.10 -12.63 -1.37
C ILE A 178 8.71 -13.62 -2.46
N LYS A 179 9.70 -14.11 -3.22
CA LYS A 179 9.48 -15.12 -4.26
C LYS A 179 8.95 -16.43 -3.67
N SER A 180 9.62 -16.97 -2.65
CA SER A 180 9.20 -18.24 -2.02
C SER A 180 7.81 -18.15 -1.41
N ALA A 181 7.53 -17.08 -0.65
CA ALA A 181 6.21 -16.87 -0.04
C ALA A 181 5.10 -16.75 -1.09
N LEU A 182 5.35 -16.08 -2.22
CA LEU A 182 4.38 -16.03 -3.31
C LEU A 182 4.18 -17.41 -3.95
N SER A 183 5.26 -18.16 -4.20
CA SER A 183 5.17 -19.53 -4.73
C SER A 183 4.32 -20.43 -3.84
N GLU A 184 4.58 -20.44 -2.53
CA GLU A 184 3.80 -21.21 -1.54
C GLU A 184 2.31 -20.84 -1.57
N LEU A 185 1.98 -19.55 -1.67
CA LEU A 185 0.59 -19.08 -1.75
C LEU A 185 -0.09 -19.46 -3.08
N THR A 186 0.66 -19.58 -4.17
CA THR A 186 0.11 -19.94 -5.49
C THR A 186 0.02 -21.43 -5.74
N GLU A 187 0.83 -22.24 -5.04
CA GLU A 187 0.94 -23.69 -5.23
C GLU A 187 0.27 -24.47 -4.08
N ALA A 188 -0.25 -23.78 -3.06
CA ALA A 188 -0.95 -24.43 -1.96
C ALA A 188 -2.17 -25.24 -2.46
N PRO A 189 -2.29 -26.53 -2.09
CA PRO A 189 -3.47 -27.32 -2.39
C PRO A 189 -4.69 -26.71 -1.69
N PHE A 190 -5.85 -26.77 -2.34
CA PHE A 190 -7.13 -26.39 -1.75
C PHE A 190 -7.34 -27.19 -0.45
N ILE A 191 -7.26 -26.52 0.71
CA ILE A 191 -7.64 -27.10 2.00
C ILE A 191 -9.05 -26.57 2.31
N PRO A 192 -10.11 -27.38 2.19
CA PRO A 192 -11.45 -26.94 2.53
C PRO A 192 -11.50 -26.54 4.00
N ARG A 193 -11.96 -25.31 4.27
CA ARG A 193 -12.28 -24.87 5.62
C ARG A 193 -13.59 -25.52 6.04
N ILE A 194 -13.53 -26.38 7.05
CA ILE A 194 -14.72 -26.90 7.70
C ILE A 194 -15.04 -25.96 8.86
N SER A 195 -16.18 -25.29 8.76
CA SER A 195 -16.76 -24.48 9.82
C SER A 195 -17.71 -25.36 10.63
N PHE A 196 -17.55 -25.39 11.96
CA PHE A 196 -18.54 -26.01 12.84
C PHE A 196 -19.25 -24.90 13.62
N THR A 197 -20.57 -24.83 13.49
CA THR A 197 -21.40 -23.97 14.33
C THR A 197 -21.88 -24.79 15.52
N VAL A 198 -21.63 -24.34 16.74
CA VAL A 198 -22.15 -24.96 17.95
C VAL A 198 -23.36 -24.15 18.41
N GLU A 199 -24.55 -24.71 18.26
CA GLU A 199 -25.76 -24.16 18.87
C GLU A 199 -25.83 -24.58 20.33
N VAL A 200 -25.80 -23.61 21.24
CA VAL A 200 -26.03 -23.83 22.67
C VAL A 200 -27.47 -23.43 22.99
N LYS A 201 -28.33 -24.41 23.25
CA LYS A 201 -29.69 -24.14 23.74
C LYS A 201 -29.64 -23.79 25.24
N PRO A 202 -30.30 -22.70 25.69
CA PRO A 202 -30.42 -22.43 27.12
C PRO A 202 -31.29 -23.50 27.79
N SER A 203 -30.90 -23.94 28.98
CA SER A 203 -31.71 -24.81 29.83
C SER A 203 -32.88 -24.03 30.42
N GLU A 204 -34.11 -24.44 30.15
CA GLU A 204 -35.29 -23.95 30.88
C GLU A 204 -35.21 -24.42 32.33
N SER A 205 -35.18 -23.46 33.27
CA SER A 205 -35.15 -23.70 34.71
C SER A 205 -36.55 -24.02 35.23
N GLY A 206 -36.72 -25.21 35.80
CA GLY A 206 -37.85 -25.57 36.65
C GLY A 206 -37.36 -26.47 37.80
N ASP A 207 -37.47 -25.95 39.03
CA ASP A 207 -37.33 -26.52 40.38
C ASP A 207 -36.55 -27.85 40.60
N ASP A 208 -35.50 -27.72 41.42
CA ASP A 208 -35.05 -28.62 42.49
C ASP A 208 -35.05 -30.15 42.26
N LYS A 209 -33.88 -30.71 41.93
CA LYS A 209 -33.07 -31.63 42.78
C LYS A 209 -31.88 -32.21 42.03
N GLU A 210 -30.77 -32.35 42.75
CA GLU A 210 -29.48 -32.98 42.40
C GLU A 210 -29.50 -34.06 41.29
N ALA A 211 -28.99 -33.70 40.11
CA ALA A 211 -28.27 -34.60 39.22
C ALA A 211 -27.35 -33.77 38.29
N LEU A 212 -26.08 -34.13 38.20
CA LEU A 212 -25.10 -33.51 37.30
C LEU A 212 -25.51 -33.81 35.84
N HIS A 213 -26.19 -32.88 35.19
CA HIS A 213 -26.66 -33.05 33.81
C HIS A 213 -25.61 -32.51 32.82
N THR A 214 -25.02 -33.39 32.02
CA THR A 214 -24.13 -33.01 30.91
C THR A 214 -24.95 -32.46 29.73
N PRO A 215 -24.63 -31.27 29.19
CA PRO A 215 -25.36 -30.73 28.03
C PRO A 215 -25.15 -31.62 26.80
N GLN A 216 -26.23 -31.95 26.10
CA GLN A 216 -26.15 -32.66 24.83
C GLN A 216 -25.51 -31.77 23.76
N THR A 217 -24.38 -32.22 23.21
CA THR A 217 -23.69 -31.57 22.10
C THR A 217 -24.08 -32.28 20.81
N SER A 218 -24.60 -31.54 19.82
CA SER A 218 -24.80 -32.06 18.46
C SER A 218 -23.91 -31.27 17.50
N ILE A 219 -23.16 -31.99 16.67
CA ILE A 219 -22.24 -31.42 15.67
C ILE A 219 -22.89 -31.61 14.30
N GLN A 220 -23.24 -30.52 13.63
CA GLN A 220 -23.59 -30.54 12.21
C GLN A 220 -22.47 -29.85 11.43
N GLY A 221 -21.88 -30.58 10.48
CA GLY A 221 -20.92 -30.04 9.54
C GLY A 221 -21.63 -29.66 8.25
N GLU A 222 -21.47 -28.42 7.80
CA GLU A 222 -21.98 -27.97 6.51
C GLU A 222 -20.79 -27.72 5.57
N GLN A 223 -20.81 -28.36 4.40
CA GLN A 223 -19.84 -28.12 3.34
C GLN A 223 -20.35 -27.00 2.45
N ASP A 224 -19.58 -25.92 2.37
CA ASP A 224 -19.88 -24.83 1.44
C ASP A 224 -19.59 -25.32 0.01
N LYS A 225 -20.62 -25.83 -0.67
CA LYS A 225 -20.55 -26.17 -2.10
C LYS A 225 -20.76 -24.89 -2.88
N THR A 226 -19.68 -24.18 -3.19
CA THR A 226 -19.74 -23.17 -4.26
C THR A 226 -19.69 -23.91 -5.59
N GLU A 227 -20.84 -24.03 -6.24
CA GLU A 227 -20.94 -24.55 -7.61
C GLU A 227 -20.10 -23.67 -8.54
N ILE A 228 -19.14 -24.28 -9.23
CA ILE A 228 -18.41 -23.66 -10.32
C ILE A 228 -19.17 -24.01 -11.61
N SER A 229 -19.93 -23.06 -12.13
CA SER A 229 -20.47 -23.05 -13.49
C SER A 229 -19.53 -22.36 -14.46
#